data_AF-F2K733-F1
#
_entry.id   AF-F2K733-F1
#
_cell.length_a   1.000
_cell.length_b   1.000
_cell.length_c   1.000
_cell.angle_alpha   90.00
_cell.angle_beta   90.00
_cell.angle_gamma   90.00
#
_symmetry.space_group_name_H-M   'P 1'
#
loop_
_entity.id
_entity.type
_entity.pdbx_description
1 polymer ?
#
loop_
_entity_poly.entity_id
_entity_poly.type
_entity_poly.pdbx_seq_one_letter_code
_entity_poly.pdbx_strand_id
1 'polypeptide(L)'
;MTDAEKAETVSYTLRNLSSSLDKTIAAVANTLGKSKNTLILETLEREFYNYISTYARSNLLVSAMDAELAKKFGIEILSEWYESEHTIQYDRYLSTKLKLDSIDKVDAVFKGNLPLLELRAQQLVNKGYMRLPRGISLTFALFIEIAKQKDEALIHEIRKGLFGISKDFYESLNEIRAALSLPAIKPE
;
A
#
# COMPACT_ATOMS: atom_id res chain seq x y z
N MET A 1 1.57 10.79 20.34
CA MET A 1 2.98 10.59 19.98
C MET A 1 3.74 10.12 21.19
N THR A 2 4.15 8.87 21.18
CA THR A 2 5.09 8.32 22.18
C THR A 2 6.51 8.79 21.87
N ASP A 3 7.37 8.92 22.88
CA ASP A 3 8.73 9.50 22.72
C ASP A 3 9.64 8.75 21.73
N ALA A 4 9.28 7.54 21.29
CA ALA A 4 9.97 6.81 20.23
C ALA A 4 9.75 7.39 18.81
N GLU A 5 8.64 8.11 18.57
CA GLU A 5 8.34 8.74 17.26
C GLU A 5 9.08 10.08 17.06
N LYS A 6 9.72 10.62 18.11
CA LYS A 6 10.53 11.84 18.02
C LYS A 6 11.93 11.63 17.42
N ALA A 7 12.31 10.40 17.09
CA ALA A 7 13.71 10.03 16.86
C ALA A 7 14.30 10.46 15.50
N GLU A 8 13.51 10.86 14.49
CA GLU A 8 14.05 11.36 13.21
C GLU A 8 13.17 12.46 12.58
N THR A 9 13.25 13.68 13.11
CA THR A 9 12.59 14.84 12.46
C THR A 9 13.54 15.53 11.50
N VAL A 10 13.12 15.76 10.25
CA VAL A 10 13.86 16.52 9.25
C VAL A 10 13.32 17.95 9.15
N SER A 11 14.22 18.94 9.10
CA SER A 11 13.85 20.35 8.92
C SER A 11 13.91 20.75 7.45
N TYR A 12 12.83 21.33 6.94
CA TYR A 12 12.75 21.89 5.58
C TYR A 12 12.63 23.41 5.61
N THR A 13 13.26 24.10 4.66
CA THR A 13 13.09 25.55 4.45
C THR A 13 12.38 25.80 3.13
N LEU A 14 11.21 26.44 3.18
CA LEU A 14 10.48 26.87 1.98
C LEU A 14 11.03 28.22 1.51
N ARG A 15 11.59 28.27 0.29
CA ARG A 15 12.11 29.50 -0.35
C ARG A 15 11.27 29.87 -1.56
N ASN A 16 11.28 31.16 -1.91
CA ASN A 16 10.58 31.70 -3.08
C ASN A 16 9.05 31.53 -3.07
N LEU A 17 8.43 31.49 -1.89
CA LEU A 17 6.98 31.51 -1.76
C LEU A 17 6.43 32.89 -2.16
N SER A 18 5.42 32.93 -3.03
CA SER A 18 4.83 34.22 -3.43
C SER A 18 4.10 34.88 -2.25
N SER A 19 4.14 36.22 -2.18
CA SER A 19 3.44 36.96 -1.13
C SER A 19 1.92 36.71 -1.14
N SER A 20 1.33 36.48 -2.32
CA SER A 20 -0.09 36.13 -2.46
C SER A 20 -0.42 34.78 -1.81
N LEU A 21 0.44 33.78 -2.02
CA LEU A 21 0.27 32.45 -1.42
C LEU A 21 0.48 32.50 0.10
N ASP A 22 1.47 33.24 0.61
CA ASP A 22 1.66 33.41 2.05
C ASP A 22 0.42 34.03 2.74
N LYS A 23 -0.20 35.05 2.13
CA LYS A 23 -1.45 35.63 2.62
C LYS A 23 -2.58 34.61 2.66
N THR A 24 -2.68 33.77 1.64
CA THR A 24 -3.68 32.70 1.58
C THR A 24 -3.46 31.68 2.69
N ILE A 25 -2.22 31.21 2.88
CA ILE A 25 -1.86 30.28 3.97
C ILE A 25 -2.17 30.91 5.33
N ALA A 26 -1.84 32.20 5.53
CA ALA A 26 -2.16 32.92 6.76
C ALA A 26 -3.66 32.94 7.06
N ALA A 27 -4.48 33.27 6.06
CA ALA A 27 -5.93 33.34 6.20
C ALA A 27 -6.55 31.97 6.50
N VAL A 28 -6.10 30.91 5.82
CA VAL A 28 -6.55 29.53 6.08
C VAL A 28 -6.13 29.08 7.48
N ALA A 29 -4.88 29.31 7.87
CA ALA A 29 -4.37 28.95 9.19
C ALA A 29 -5.17 29.64 10.31
N ASN A 30 -5.42 30.95 10.17
CA ASN A 30 -6.24 31.71 11.11
C ASN A 30 -7.68 31.18 11.19
N THR A 31 -8.31 30.90 10.06
CA THR A 31 -9.67 30.33 10.01
C THR A 31 -9.76 28.99 10.73
N LEU A 32 -8.70 28.16 10.64
CA LEU A 32 -8.62 26.85 11.29
C LEU A 32 -8.10 26.91 12.74
N GLY A 33 -7.73 28.10 13.25
CA GLY A 33 -7.15 28.26 14.58
C GLY A 33 -5.76 27.61 14.73
N LYS A 34 -4.98 27.50 13.65
CA LYS A 34 -3.67 26.84 13.61
C LYS A 34 -2.55 27.83 13.25
N SER A 35 -1.31 27.48 13.59
CA SER A 35 -0.14 28.19 13.06
C SER A 35 0.05 27.87 11.57
N LYS A 36 0.69 28.77 10.81
CA LYS A 36 1.07 28.49 9.40
C LYS A 36 1.91 27.21 9.29
N ASN A 37 2.85 27.02 10.21
CA ASN A 37 3.72 25.85 10.24
C ASN A 37 2.92 24.55 10.44
N THR A 38 2.00 24.53 11.42
CA THR A 38 1.12 23.39 11.67
C THR A 38 0.27 23.05 10.44
N LEU A 39 -0.33 24.05 9.80
CA LEU A 39 -1.12 23.84 8.58
C LEU A 39 -0.28 23.25 7.44
N ILE A 40 0.94 23.73 7.25
CA ILE A 40 1.86 23.23 6.22
C ILE A 40 2.26 21.79 6.53
N LEU A 41 2.64 21.48 7.77
CA LEU A 41 3.02 20.13 8.17
C LEU A 41 1.86 19.14 7.99
N GLU A 42 0.67 19.46 8.47
CA GLU A 42 -0.52 18.62 8.28
C GLU A 42 -0.88 18.43 6.81
N THR A 43 -0.65 19.45 5.98
CA THR A 43 -0.85 19.35 4.53
C THR A 43 0.18 18.41 3.91
N LEU A 44 1.47 18.56 4.23
CA LEU A 44 2.52 17.68 3.74
C LEU A 44 2.28 16.23 4.18
N GLU A 45 1.92 16.03 5.44
CA GLU A 45 1.52 14.71 5.95
C GLU A 45 0.36 14.17 5.11
N ARG A 46 -0.75 14.90 4.98
CA ARG A 46 -1.90 14.41 4.18
C ARG A 46 -1.53 14.07 2.72
N GLU A 47 -0.71 14.88 2.06
CA GLU A 47 -0.37 14.68 0.63
C GLU A 47 0.69 13.59 0.38
N PHE A 48 1.56 13.34 1.36
CA PHE A 48 2.68 12.41 1.23
C PHE A 48 2.57 11.16 2.11
N TYR A 49 1.56 11.07 2.98
CA TYR A 49 1.37 9.90 3.83
C TYR A 49 1.11 8.66 2.99
N ASN A 50 1.95 7.64 3.20
CA ASN A 50 1.78 6.34 2.56
C ASN A 50 1.06 5.40 3.52
N TYR A 51 -0.26 5.29 3.36
CA TYR A 51 -1.10 4.45 4.22
C TYR A 51 -0.72 2.96 4.17
N ILE A 52 -0.32 2.45 3.01
CA ILE A 52 0.03 1.04 2.81
C ILE A 52 1.29 0.69 3.58
N SER A 53 2.41 1.37 3.31
CA SER A 53 3.68 1.04 3.96
C SER A 53 3.67 1.39 5.45
N THR A 54 2.98 2.45 5.85
CA THR A 54 2.84 2.78 7.28
C THR A 54 2.05 1.71 8.02
N TYR A 55 0.95 1.21 7.44
CA TYR A 55 0.20 0.10 8.01
C TYR A 55 1.03 -1.18 8.06
N ALA A 56 1.73 -1.54 6.98
CA ALA A 56 2.58 -2.73 6.93
C ALA A 56 3.64 -2.74 8.05
N ARG A 57 4.27 -1.58 8.30
CA ARG A 57 5.34 -1.43 9.29
C ARG A 57 4.87 -1.46 10.74
N SER A 58 3.69 -0.91 11.00
CA SER A 58 3.18 -0.71 12.36
C SER A 58 2.22 -1.80 12.84
N ASN A 59 1.58 -2.53 11.93
CA ASN A 59 0.53 -3.49 12.27
C ASN A 59 1.08 -4.87 12.66
N LEU A 60 0.79 -5.31 13.89
CA LEU A 60 1.25 -6.59 14.41
C LEU A 60 0.63 -7.81 13.70
N LEU A 61 -0.59 -7.69 13.18
CA LEU A 61 -1.26 -8.78 12.46
C LEU A 61 -0.54 -9.06 11.14
N VAL A 62 -0.05 -8.04 10.43
CA VAL A 62 0.76 -8.21 9.21
C VAL A 62 2.00 -9.04 9.53
N SER A 63 2.74 -8.67 10.58
CA SER A 63 3.95 -9.42 11.00
C SER A 63 3.62 -10.85 11.44
N ALA A 64 2.48 -11.08 12.10
CA ALA A 64 2.03 -12.42 12.48
C ALA A 64 1.69 -13.29 11.25
N MET A 65 0.96 -12.73 10.28
CA MET A 65 0.62 -13.44 9.04
C MET A 65 1.85 -13.76 8.20
N ASP A 66 2.80 -12.83 8.09
CA ASP A 66 4.08 -13.08 7.42
C ASP A 66 4.79 -14.30 8.03
N ALA A 67 4.88 -14.37 9.37
CA ALA A 67 5.50 -15.48 10.09
C ALA A 67 4.73 -16.80 9.91
N GLU A 68 3.40 -16.75 9.89
CA GLU A 68 2.56 -17.93 9.65
C GLU A 68 2.77 -18.50 8.25
N LEU A 69 2.74 -17.64 7.21
CA LEU A 69 2.99 -18.03 5.83
C LEU A 69 4.41 -18.57 5.65
N ALA A 70 5.40 -17.92 6.26
CA ALA A 70 6.79 -18.36 6.26
C ALA A 70 6.94 -19.78 6.81
N LYS A 71 6.34 -20.04 7.98
CA LYS A 71 6.36 -21.35 8.62
C LYS A 71 5.63 -22.40 7.78
N LYS A 72 4.46 -22.07 7.24
CA LYS A 72 3.62 -23.01 6.50
C LYS A 72 4.24 -23.47 5.19
N PHE A 73 4.84 -22.54 4.45
CA PHE A 73 5.35 -22.79 3.10
C PHE A 73 6.88 -22.89 3.01
N GLY A 74 7.59 -22.76 4.14
CA GLY A 74 9.05 -22.79 4.18
C GLY A 74 9.70 -21.61 3.46
N ILE A 75 9.06 -20.44 3.50
CA ILE A 75 9.53 -19.20 2.87
C ILE A 75 10.38 -18.41 3.87
N GLU A 76 11.46 -17.79 3.41
CA GLU A 76 12.24 -16.82 4.17
C GLU A 76 11.59 -15.43 4.06
N ILE A 77 11.29 -14.79 5.20
CA ILE A 77 10.92 -13.37 5.24
C ILE A 77 12.17 -12.55 5.49
N LEU A 78 12.48 -11.63 4.58
CA LEU A 78 13.63 -10.74 4.70
C LEU A 78 13.48 -9.83 5.92
N SER A 79 14.56 -9.64 6.67
CA SER A 79 14.57 -8.81 7.88
C SER A 79 14.44 -7.32 7.61
N GLU A 80 14.96 -6.87 6.47
CA GLU A 80 14.97 -5.46 6.07
C GLU A 80 13.68 -5.08 5.35
N TRP A 81 13.18 -3.88 5.66
CA TRP A 81 12.15 -3.25 4.86
C TRP A 81 12.78 -2.79 3.56
N TYR A 82 12.34 -3.38 2.44
CA TYR A 82 12.77 -2.90 1.13
C TYR A 82 11.99 -1.63 0.78
N GLU A 83 12.64 -0.49 0.87
CA GLU A 83 12.11 0.80 0.41
C GLU A 83 12.96 1.34 -0.73
N SER A 84 12.30 1.61 -1.85
CA SER A 84 12.89 2.23 -3.03
C SER A 84 11.91 3.23 -3.62
N GLU A 85 12.37 4.07 -4.53
CA GLU A 85 11.48 4.95 -5.29
C GLU A 85 10.35 4.14 -5.97
N HIS A 86 10.66 2.94 -6.48
CA HIS A 86 9.68 2.05 -7.10
C HIS A 86 8.60 1.56 -6.13
N THR A 87 8.95 1.17 -4.90
CA THR A 87 7.95 0.72 -3.92
C THR A 87 7.07 1.87 -3.45
N ILE A 88 7.63 3.08 -3.29
CA ILE A 88 6.86 4.28 -2.93
C ILE A 88 5.87 4.63 -4.05
N GLN A 89 6.30 4.60 -5.31
CA GLN A 89 5.42 4.85 -6.46
C GLN A 89 4.32 3.79 -6.56
N TYR A 90 4.66 2.52 -6.34
CA TYR A 90 3.71 1.41 -6.33
C TYR A 90 2.61 1.61 -5.30
N ASP A 91 2.98 1.90 -4.04
CA ASP A 91 2.02 2.11 -2.96
C ASP A 91 1.11 3.31 -3.21
N ARG A 92 1.66 4.42 -3.71
CA ARG A 92 0.87 5.62 -4.05
C ARG A 92 -0.12 5.33 -5.17
N TYR A 93 0.33 4.61 -6.20
CA TYR A 93 -0.53 4.23 -7.32
C TYR A 93 -1.69 3.34 -6.84
N LEU A 94 -1.40 2.27 -6.08
CA LEU A 94 -2.43 1.40 -5.53
C LEU A 94 -3.37 2.12 -4.57
N SER A 95 -2.84 2.97 -3.68
CA SER A 95 -3.66 3.74 -2.74
C SER A 95 -4.67 4.61 -3.50
N THR A 96 -4.25 5.20 -4.63
CA THR A 96 -5.15 5.98 -5.49
C THR A 96 -6.19 5.10 -6.17
N LYS A 97 -5.76 4.00 -6.83
CA LYS A 97 -6.65 3.13 -7.60
C LYS A 97 -7.66 2.37 -6.75
N LEU A 98 -7.26 1.95 -5.56
CA LEU A 98 -8.10 1.24 -4.59
C LEU A 98 -8.75 2.17 -3.55
N LYS A 99 -8.54 3.49 -3.66
CA LYS A 99 -9.09 4.53 -2.76
C LYS A 99 -8.75 4.31 -1.28
N LEU A 100 -7.50 3.92 -1.01
CA LEU A 100 -6.95 3.67 0.32
C LEU A 100 -6.37 4.96 0.91
N ASP A 101 -7.25 5.88 1.26
CA ASP A 101 -6.93 7.22 1.79
C ASP A 101 -6.92 7.30 3.33
N SER A 102 -6.89 6.15 4.01
CA SER A 102 -6.85 6.05 5.48
C SER A 102 -6.33 4.70 5.93
N ILE A 103 -5.78 4.66 7.15
CA ILE A 103 -5.33 3.42 7.80
C ILE A 103 -6.48 2.42 7.95
N ASP A 104 -7.69 2.88 8.30
CA ASP A 104 -8.86 2.02 8.48
C ASP A 104 -9.27 1.31 7.18
N LYS A 105 -9.15 1.99 6.02
CA LYS A 105 -9.41 1.37 4.72
C LYS A 105 -8.37 0.32 4.37
N VAL A 106 -7.09 0.58 4.66
CA VAL A 106 -6.03 -0.43 4.48
C VAL A 106 -6.26 -1.63 5.40
N ASP A 107 -6.64 -1.39 6.66
CA ASP A 107 -6.99 -2.44 7.63
C ASP A 107 -8.17 -3.29 7.16
N ALA A 108 -9.24 -2.66 6.68
CA ALA A 108 -10.40 -3.35 6.15
C ALA A 108 -10.07 -4.22 4.93
N VAL A 109 -9.24 -3.72 4.01
CA VAL A 109 -8.73 -4.49 2.87
C VAL A 109 -7.86 -5.65 3.33
N PHE A 110 -6.96 -5.44 4.28
CA PHE A 110 -6.10 -6.49 4.78
C PHE A 110 -6.91 -7.62 5.44
N LYS A 111 -7.75 -7.28 6.42
CA LYS A 111 -8.60 -8.22 7.15
C LYS A 111 -9.59 -8.94 6.24
N GLY A 112 -10.18 -8.22 5.29
CA GLY A 112 -11.16 -8.77 4.35
C GLY A 112 -10.57 -9.81 3.37
N ASN A 113 -9.25 -9.86 3.24
CA ASN A 113 -8.56 -10.76 2.30
C ASN A 113 -7.68 -11.82 2.97
N LEU A 114 -7.65 -11.88 4.32
CA LEU A 114 -6.94 -12.92 5.08
C LEU A 114 -7.22 -14.36 4.60
N PRO A 115 -8.48 -14.76 4.31
CA PRO A 115 -8.80 -16.15 3.95
C PRO A 115 -8.13 -16.65 2.66
N LEU A 116 -7.62 -15.74 1.82
CA LEU A 116 -7.00 -16.08 0.52
C LEU A 116 -5.48 -15.85 0.52
N LEU A 117 -4.88 -15.46 1.64
CA LEU A 117 -3.44 -15.24 1.73
C LEU A 117 -2.64 -16.50 1.44
N GLU A 118 -3.11 -17.65 1.92
CA GLU A 118 -2.44 -18.93 1.67
C GLU A 118 -2.48 -19.33 0.19
N LEU A 119 -3.61 -19.11 -0.49
CA LEU A 119 -3.72 -19.33 -1.93
C LEU A 119 -2.69 -18.47 -2.65
N ARG A 120 -2.60 -17.18 -2.29
CA ARG A 120 -1.64 -16.28 -2.92
C ARG A 120 -0.19 -16.66 -2.63
N ALA A 121 0.12 -17.08 -1.41
CA ALA A 121 1.44 -17.57 -1.06
C ALA A 121 1.82 -18.82 -1.87
N GLN A 122 0.91 -19.79 -1.98
CA GLN A 122 1.12 -21.02 -2.76
C GLN A 122 1.40 -20.71 -4.24
N GLN A 123 0.71 -19.73 -4.84
CA GLN A 123 0.98 -19.29 -6.21
C GLN A 123 2.43 -18.83 -6.42
N LEU A 124 3.00 -18.11 -5.44
CA LEU A 124 4.38 -17.65 -5.52
C LEU A 124 5.37 -18.79 -5.28
N VAL A 125 5.11 -19.66 -4.31
CA VAL A 125 5.96 -20.81 -4.00
C VAL A 125 6.04 -21.77 -5.19
N ASN A 126 4.91 -22.04 -5.85
CA ASN A 126 4.88 -22.88 -7.06
C ASN A 126 5.73 -22.32 -8.20
N LYS A 127 6.02 -21.01 -8.18
CA LYS A 127 6.88 -20.30 -9.13
C LYS A 127 8.33 -20.17 -8.65
N GLY A 128 8.67 -20.78 -7.52
CA GLY A 128 10.03 -20.79 -6.96
C GLY A 128 10.38 -19.56 -6.12
N TYR A 129 9.42 -18.70 -5.79
CA TYR A 129 9.67 -17.56 -4.90
C TYR A 129 9.73 -18.02 -3.44
N MET A 130 10.94 -18.25 -2.94
CA MET A 130 11.19 -18.74 -1.56
C MET A 130 11.70 -17.67 -0.60
N ARG A 131 11.93 -16.43 -1.07
CA ARG A 131 12.40 -15.30 -0.27
C ARG A 131 11.51 -14.11 -0.54
N LEU A 132 10.80 -13.62 0.46
CA LEU A 132 9.80 -12.56 0.32
C LEU A 132 10.09 -11.39 1.28
N PRO A 133 9.81 -10.14 0.88
CA PRO A 133 10.00 -8.98 1.75
C PRO A 133 9.07 -9.02 2.97
N ARG A 134 9.46 -8.32 4.03
CA ARG A 134 8.55 -8.06 5.16
C ARG A 134 7.34 -7.24 4.70
N GLY A 135 6.17 -7.52 5.27
CA GLY A 135 4.89 -6.93 4.87
C GLY A 135 4.22 -7.63 3.69
N ILE A 136 4.75 -8.78 3.23
CA ILE A 136 4.26 -9.45 2.02
C ILE A 136 2.81 -9.91 2.14
N SER A 137 2.33 -10.27 3.34
CA SER A 137 0.93 -10.61 3.56
C SER A 137 0.00 -9.45 3.18
N LEU A 138 0.39 -8.19 3.42
CA LEU A 138 -0.38 -7.04 2.97
C LEU A 138 -0.35 -6.90 1.45
N THR A 139 0.82 -7.09 0.82
CA THR A 139 0.93 -7.09 -0.65
C THR A 139 0.05 -8.17 -1.27
N PHE A 140 -0.03 -9.34 -0.66
CA PHE A 140 -0.93 -10.41 -1.07
C PHE A 140 -2.40 -10.00 -0.94
N ALA A 141 -2.78 -9.42 0.20
CA ALA A 141 -4.14 -8.91 0.40
C ALA A 141 -4.51 -7.84 -0.64
N LEU A 142 -3.60 -6.92 -0.98
CA LEU A 142 -3.81 -5.93 -2.03
C LEU A 142 -3.99 -6.57 -3.40
N PHE A 143 -3.21 -7.61 -3.73
CA PHE A 143 -3.38 -8.36 -4.98
C PHE A 143 -4.74 -9.07 -5.04
N ILE A 144 -5.18 -9.67 -3.93
CA ILE A 144 -6.51 -10.29 -3.82
C ILE A 144 -7.61 -9.23 -3.96
N GLU A 145 -7.42 -8.03 -3.40
CA GLU A 145 -8.37 -6.92 -3.54
C GLU A 145 -8.50 -6.43 -4.98
N ILE A 146 -7.39 -6.43 -5.74
CA ILE A 146 -7.42 -6.18 -7.19
C ILE A 146 -8.24 -7.28 -7.89
N ALA A 147 -8.01 -8.55 -7.55
CA ALA A 147 -8.73 -9.68 -8.14
C ALA A 147 -10.25 -9.62 -7.87
N LYS A 148 -10.68 -9.02 -6.75
CA LYS A 148 -12.09 -8.81 -6.39
C LYS A 148 -12.78 -7.67 -7.13
N GLN A 149 -12.04 -6.81 -7.82
CA GLN A 149 -12.65 -5.68 -8.54
C GLN A 149 -13.63 -6.19 -9.61
N LYS A 150 -14.78 -5.52 -9.71
CA LYS A 150 -15.80 -5.79 -10.72
C LYS A 150 -15.55 -5.01 -12.01
N ASP A 151 -14.85 -3.89 -11.91
CA ASP A 151 -14.45 -3.06 -13.03
C ASP A 151 -13.21 -3.66 -13.70
N GLU A 152 -13.40 -4.33 -14.83
CA GLU A 152 -12.30 -4.93 -15.60
C GLU A 152 -11.34 -3.87 -16.15
N ALA A 153 -11.85 -2.68 -16.51
CA ALA A 153 -11.01 -1.59 -17.01
C ALA A 153 -10.03 -1.11 -15.94
N LEU A 154 -10.47 -1.05 -14.69
CA LEU A 154 -9.58 -0.75 -13.55
C LEU A 154 -8.49 -1.82 -13.39
N ILE A 155 -8.84 -3.10 -13.54
CA ILE A 155 -7.87 -4.20 -13.45
C ILE A 155 -6.84 -4.12 -14.57
N HIS A 156 -7.27 -3.84 -15.81
CA HIS A 156 -6.37 -3.64 -16.95
C HIS A 156 -5.47 -2.42 -16.75
N GLU A 157 -6.01 -1.33 -16.21
CA GLU A 157 -5.24 -0.13 -15.90
C GLU A 157 -4.16 -0.42 -14.85
N ILE A 158 -4.52 -1.10 -13.76
CA ILE A 158 -3.59 -1.50 -12.71
C ILE A 158 -2.51 -2.45 -13.27
N ARG A 159 -2.90 -3.41 -14.10
CA ARG A 159 -1.97 -4.32 -14.78
C ARG A 159 -0.98 -3.55 -15.64
N LYS A 160 -1.42 -2.57 -16.44
CA LYS A 160 -0.54 -1.74 -17.27
C LYS A 160 0.40 -0.89 -16.42
N GLY A 161 -0.12 -0.28 -15.36
CA GLY A 161 0.64 0.64 -14.50
C GLY A 161 1.71 -0.05 -13.63
N LEU A 162 1.43 -1.27 -13.15
CA LEU A 162 2.27 -1.92 -12.13
C LEU A 162 2.80 -3.29 -12.52
N PHE A 163 2.14 -3.99 -13.45
CA PHE A 163 2.43 -5.39 -13.79
C PHE A 163 2.68 -5.60 -15.29
N GLY A 164 2.98 -4.52 -16.05
CA GLY A 164 2.94 -4.53 -17.52
C GLY A 164 3.82 -5.57 -18.20
N ILE A 165 4.84 -6.09 -17.51
CA ILE A 165 5.78 -7.12 -18.00
C ILE A 165 5.43 -8.53 -17.47
N SER A 166 4.57 -8.63 -16.46
CA SER A 166 4.19 -9.90 -15.86
C SER A 166 3.27 -10.68 -16.79
N LYS A 167 3.77 -11.80 -17.32
CA LYS A 167 3.02 -12.70 -18.19
C LYS A 167 1.89 -13.43 -17.45
N ASP A 168 2.06 -13.61 -16.14
CA ASP A 168 1.18 -14.47 -15.35
C ASP A 168 0.18 -13.69 -14.50
N PHE A 169 0.10 -12.37 -14.66
CA PHE A 169 -0.80 -11.53 -13.88
C PHE A 169 -2.24 -12.05 -13.94
N TYR A 170 -2.77 -12.27 -15.15
CA TYR A 170 -4.14 -12.73 -15.35
C TYR A 170 -4.35 -14.17 -14.90
N GLU A 171 -3.34 -15.04 -15.03
CA GLU A 171 -3.40 -16.42 -14.55
C GLU A 171 -3.57 -16.43 -13.03
N SER A 172 -2.65 -15.80 -12.30
CA SER A 172 -2.72 -15.71 -10.84
C SER A 172 -3.96 -14.97 -10.35
N LEU A 173 -4.39 -13.92 -11.05
CA LEU A 173 -5.61 -13.18 -10.75
C LEU A 173 -6.86 -14.05 -10.96
N ASN A 174 -6.92 -14.83 -12.05
CA ASN A 174 -8.07 -15.67 -12.37
C ASN A 174 -8.18 -16.89 -11.47
N GLU A 175 -7.08 -17.44 -10.97
CA GLU A 175 -7.12 -18.47 -9.93
C GLU A 175 -7.79 -17.96 -8.64
N ILE A 176 -7.48 -16.73 -8.21
CA ILE A 176 -8.14 -16.10 -7.06
C ILE A 176 -9.62 -15.85 -7.36
N ARG A 177 -9.94 -15.36 -8.56
CA ARG A 177 -11.32 -15.14 -8.99
C ARG A 177 -12.12 -16.44 -9.02
N ALA A 178 -11.52 -17.54 -9.48
CA ALA A 178 -12.14 -18.86 -9.44
C ALA A 178 -12.45 -19.30 -8.00
N ALA A 179 -11.52 -19.12 -7.06
CA ALA A 179 -11.75 -19.40 -5.64
C ALA A 179 -12.89 -18.55 -5.04
N LEU A 180 -13.13 -17.36 -5.59
CA LEU A 180 -14.21 -16.45 -5.23
C LEU A 180 -15.50 -16.64 -6.06
N SER A 181 -15.54 -17.62 -6.96
CA SER A 181 -16.65 -17.80 -7.93
C SER A 181 -16.94 -16.55 -8.78
N LEU A 182 -15.90 -15.78 -9.10
CA LEU A 182 -15.95 -14.61 -9.98
C LEU A 182 -15.56 -15.03 -11.42
N PRO A 183 -16.13 -14.39 -12.46
CA PRO A 183 -15.80 -14.70 -13.85
C PRO A 183 -14.35 -14.33 -14.15
N ALA A 184 -13.67 -15.16 -14.95
CA ALA A 184 -12.30 -14.90 -15.36
C ALA A 184 -12.20 -13.64 -16.25
N ILE A 185 -11.12 -12.90 -16.09
CA ILE A 185 -10.78 -11.72 -16.89
C ILE A 185 -9.76 -12.13 -17.95
N LYS A 186 -10.01 -11.75 -19.20
CA LYS A 186 -9.11 -12.04 -20.31
C LYS A 186 -8.05 -10.96 -20.43
N PRO A 187 -6.82 -11.28 -20.85
CA PRO A 187 -5.84 -10.26 -21.20
C PRO A 187 -6.37 -9.34 -22.31
N GLU A 188 -6.13 -8.03 -22.16
CA GLU A 188 -6.15 -7.07 -23.27
C GLU A 188 -4.96 -7.27 -24.22
#